data_AF-A0A2D7BTC6-F1
#
_entry.id   AF-A0A2D7BTC6-F1
#
_cell.length_a   1.000
_cell.length_b   1.000
_cell.length_c   1.000
_cell.angle_alpha   90.00
_cell.angle_beta   90.00
_cell.angle_gamma   90.00
#
_symmetry.space_group_name_H-M   'P 1'
#
loop_
_entity.id
_entity.type
_entity.pdbx_description
1 polymer ?
#
loop_
_entity_poly.entity_id
_entity_poly.type
_entity_poly.pdbx_seq_one_letter_code
_entity_poly.pdbx_strand_id
1 'polypeptide(L)'
;MSGTIGGLATNEEYNLVAVDVNKVFGDKYPTAAVTDSNRVNTHKFGWGAVNLDDALADGTLITAERLQGMVTRTNISLNHTEIPDSVLVFAVPTNRTTIAANTPIRAEDLNLVRTKFSPILVNNEHTKVDAQNASAFNSDTTGYERSTTWNNKLVGEHKFEWADYNKARYFFNGGGQLRLALNMTGGSTAGYFNWSDVINEMGVLNMNWDTVTQSAAITSGTSEGKGFYDLTDKYGDGSDGPTTNEGLLFTSSGVTIGRKVGTYGSYSYGYGYGYITGQGYHPAWTDPMQSGYGYGYGYGYGGIYVSSYSAYSTYQQLKFKLYGKYINNGAGVQFKIFLDDTTHNNFVDGTITPTVSYLMPDTLTIGTHSFDVTPAPTFTVVNDFTGPDDY
;
A
#
# COMPACT_ATOMS: atom_id res chain seq x y z
N MET A 1 7.00 28.87 -18.65
CA MET A 1 6.28 30.16 -18.63
C MET A 1 7.24 31.23 -19.09
N SER A 2 6.76 32.19 -19.88
CA SER A 2 7.59 33.21 -20.54
C SER A 2 7.09 34.62 -20.19
N GLY A 3 7.11 34.96 -18.90
CA GLY A 3 6.99 36.35 -18.46
C GLY A 3 8.28 37.12 -18.77
N THR A 4 8.17 38.43 -19.00
CA THR A 4 9.36 39.29 -19.12
C THR A 4 10.06 39.35 -17.77
N ILE A 5 11.38 39.11 -17.72
CA ILE A 5 12.17 39.18 -16.48
C ILE A 5 11.95 40.56 -15.82
N GLY A 6 11.66 40.58 -14.51
CA GLY A 6 11.32 41.80 -13.77
C GLY A 6 9.89 42.32 -13.96
N GLY A 7 9.09 41.71 -14.84
CA GLY A 7 7.67 42.03 -15.04
C GLY A 7 6.77 41.57 -13.89
N LEU A 8 5.67 42.29 -13.68
CA LEU A 8 4.63 41.89 -12.72
C LEU A 8 3.93 40.61 -13.18
N ALA A 9 3.58 39.76 -12.23
CA ALA A 9 2.79 38.57 -12.52
C ALA A 9 1.40 38.94 -13.05
N THR A 10 1.01 38.26 -14.13
CA THR A 10 -0.35 38.32 -14.67
C THR A 10 -1.28 37.34 -13.94
N ASN A 11 -2.59 37.56 -14.07
CA ASN A 11 -3.59 36.61 -13.58
C ASN A 11 -3.50 35.26 -14.29
N GLU A 12 -3.20 35.24 -15.60
CA GLU A 12 -3.01 34.00 -16.36
C GLU A 12 -1.85 33.17 -15.80
N GLU A 13 -0.68 33.79 -15.56
CA GLU A 13 0.48 33.11 -14.95
C GLU A 13 0.15 32.58 -13.55
N TYR A 14 -0.54 33.37 -12.72
CA TYR A 14 -0.95 32.95 -11.39
C TYR A 14 -1.91 31.76 -11.43
N ASN A 15 -2.97 31.87 -12.22
CA ASN A 15 -4.01 30.84 -12.35
C ASN A 15 -3.39 29.52 -12.84
N LEU A 16 -2.44 29.56 -13.77
CA LEU A 16 -1.73 28.35 -14.22
C LEU A 16 -1.01 27.62 -13.08
N VAL A 17 -0.30 28.35 -12.21
CA VAL A 17 0.38 27.74 -11.05
C VAL A 17 -0.62 27.30 -9.99
N ALA A 18 -1.67 28.10 -9.76
CA ALA A 18 -2.72 27.75 -8.80
C ALA A 18 -3.44 26.46 -9.20
N VAL A 19 -3.73 26.26 -10.48
CA VAL A 19 -4.30 25.02 -11.01
C VAL A 19 -3.37 23.83 -10.74
N ASP A 20 -2.07 23.95 -11.02
CA ASP A 20 -1.10 22.88 -10.77
C ASP A 20 -1.06 22.50 -9.28
N VAL A 21 -1.04 23.49 -8.37
CA VAL A 21 -1.05 23.27 -6.92
C VAL A 21 -2.38 22.67 -6.44
N ASN A 22 -3.51 23.22 -6.89
CA ASN A 22 -4.85 22.75 -6.52
C ASN A 22 -5.12 21.33 -7.01
N LYS A 23 -4.51 20.92 -8.13
CA LYS A 23 -4.65 19.58 -8.66
C LYS A 23 -4.13 18.52 -7.69
N VAL A 24 -3.15 18.84 -6.85
CA VAL A 24 -2.59 17.90 -5.87
C VAL A 24 -2.98 18.27 -4.46
N PHE A 25 -2.55 19.44 -3.97
CA PHE A 25 -2.73 19.82 -2.57
C PHE A 25 -4.20 20.03 -2.21
N GLY A 26 -4.92 20.71 -3.09
CA GLY A 26 -6.35 20.95 -2.93
C GLY A 26 -7.18 19.78 -3.47
N ASP A 27 -8.24 20.09 -4.22
CA ASP A 27 -8.96 19.11 -5.02
C ASP A 27 -9.64 19.77 -6.21
N LYS A 28 -9.30 19.33 -7.43
CA LYS A 28 -9.96 19.75 -8.68
C LYS A 28 -11.04 18.79 -9.16
N TYR A 29 -11.26 17.69 -8.44
CA TYR A 29 -12.25 16.66 -8.75
C TYR A 29 -13.21 16.39 -7.57
N PRO A 30 -13.78 17.42 -6.90
CA PRO A 30 -14.61 17.21 -5.70
C PRO A 30 -15.93 16.48 -5.99
N THR A 31 -16.35 16.42 -7.26
CA THR A 31 -17.57 15.72 -7.70
C THR A 31 -17.29 14.35 -8.32
N ALA A 32 -16.06 13.83 -8.18
CA ALA A 32 -15.68 12.51 -8.67
C ALA A 32 -16.62 11.43 -8.14
N ALA A 33 -17.04 10.52 -9.01
CA ALA A 33 -17.89 9.39 -8.64
C ALA A 33 -17.17 8.06 -8.93
N VAL A 34 -17.33 7.07 -8.05
CA VAL A 34 -16.69 5.75 -8.25
C VAL A 34 -17.17 5.04 -9.53
N THR A 35 -18.22 5.54 -10.18
CA THR A 35 -18.75 5.01 -11.45
C THR A 35 -18.13 5.65 -12.69
N ASP A 36 -17.28 6.67 -12.53
CA ASP A 36 -16.64 7.33 -13.67
C ASP A 36 -15.74 6.34 -14.42
N SER A 37 -15.68 6.41 -15.75
CA SER A 37 -14.94 5.43 -16.56
C SER A 37 -13.43 5.68 -16.61
N ASN A 38 -12.94 6.82 -16.12
CA ASN A 38 -11.56 7.28 -16.23
C ASN A 38 -10.85 7.50 -14.88
N ARG A 39 -11.33 6.85 -13.81
CA ARG A 39 -10.87 7.05 -12.40
C ARG A 39 -9.35 7.02 -12.25
N VAL A 40 -8.68 6.01 -12.81
CA VAL A 40 -7.22 5.85 -12.73
C VAL A 40 -6.47 7.08 -13.28
N ASN A 41 -7.05 7.79 -14.24
CA ASN A 41 -6.43 8.96 -14.86
C ASN A 41 -6.77 10.28 -14.14
N THR A 42 -7.94 10.38 -13.51
CA THR A 42 -8.47 11.64 -12.97
C THR A 42 -8.56 11.68 -11.46
N HIS A 43 -8.88 10.58 -10.80
CA HIS A 43 -9.25 10.56 -9.37
C HIS A 43 -8.05 10.45 -8.45
N LYS A 44 -6.91 10.00 -8.97
CA LYS A 44 -5.61 9.97 -8.26
C LYS A 44 -5.08 11.33 -7.81
N PHE A 45 -5.77 12.40 -8.18
CA PHE A 45 -5.45 13.78 -7.86
C PHE A 45 -6.32 14.31 -6.71
N GLY A 46 -5.77 15.28 -5.97
CA GLY A 46 -6.43 15.95 -4.86
C GLY A 46 -6.20 15.24 -3.52
N TRP A 47 -5.75 16.00 -2.54
CA TRP A 47 -5.60 15.61 -1.13
C TRP A 47 -6.68 16.22 -0.23
N GLY A 48 -7.56 17.05 -0.79
CA GLY A 48 -8.74 17.56 -0.09
C GLY A 48 -8.50 18.80 0.77
N ALA A 49 -7.32 19.42 0.69
CA ALA A 49 -7.07 20.68 1.37
C ALA A 49 -7.77 21.86 0.65
N VAL A 50 -7.69 23.04 1.27
CA VAL A 50 -8.32 24.26 0.72
C VAL A 50 -7.58 24.73 -0.54
N ASN A 51 -8.31 24.75 -1.66
CA ASN A 51 -7.87 25.31 -2.93
C ASN A 51 -7.45 26.78 -2.79
N LEU A 52 -6.41 27.15 -3.54
CA LEU A 52 -6.14 28.54 -3.90
C LEU A 52 -7.22 29.03 -4.86
N ASP A 53 -7.50 30.33 -4.89
CA ASP A 53 -8.22 30.91 -6.03
C ASP A 53 -7.41 30.65 -7.30
N ASP A 54 -8.02 30.07 -8.33
CA ASP A 54 -7.34 29.74 -9.59
C ASP A 54 -8.06 30.28 -10.83
N ALA A 55 -8.97 31.23 -10.60
CA ALA A 55 -9.76 31.90 -11.63
C ALA A 55 -9.78 33.43 -11.41
N LEU A 56 -8.62 34.03 -11.17
CA LEU A 56 -8.51 35.47 -10.99
C LEU A 56 -8.80 36.22 -12.30
N ALA A 57 -9.63 37.26 -12.21
CA ALA A 57 -10.01 38.11 -13.33
C ALA A 57 -8.86 39.05 -13.74
N ASP A 58 -8.90 39.52 -14.98
CA ASP A 58 -7.94 40.50 -15.50
C ASP A 58 -7.91 41.77 -14.64
N GLY A 59 -6.71 42.31 -14.41
CA GLY A 59 -6.50 43.48 -13.55
C GLY A 59 -6.51 43.18 -12.05
N THR A 60 -6.73 41.92 -11.63
CA THR A 60 -6.56 41.52 -10.22
C THR A 60 -5.11 41.70 -9.78
N LEU A 61 -4.92 42.43 -8.68
CA LEU A 61 -3.60 42.59 -8.09
C LEU A 61 -3.13 41.28 -7.44
N ILE A 62 -2.03 40.72 -7.94
CA ILE A 62 -1.42 39.51 -7.35
C ILE A 62 -0.41 39.93 -6.28
N THR A 63 -0.72 39.60 -5.03
CA THR A 63 0.04 40.08 -3.86
C THR A 63 0.98 39.01 -3.30
N ALA A 64 1.95 39.45 -2.50
CA ALA A 64 2.87 38.57 -1.79
C ALA A 64 2.17 37.60 -0.82
N GLU A 65 0.97 37.93 -0.33
CA GLU A 65 0.16 37.02 0.50
C GLU A 65 -0.34 35.81 -0.30
N ARG A 66 -0.83 36.04 -1.54
CA ARG A 66 -1.23 34.96 -2.45
C ARG A 66 -0.05 34.06 -2.80
N LEU A 67 1.13 34.66 -3.02
CA LEU A 67 2.37 33.91 -3.23
C LEU A 67 2.73 33.08 -1.99
N GLN A 68 2.68 33.66 -0.79
CA GLN A 68 2.98 32.94 0.45
C GLN A 68 2.05 31.72 0.63
N GLY A 69 0.77 31.86 0.28
CA GLY A 69 -0.18 30.74 0.27
C GLY A 69 0.23 29.61 -0.68
N MET A 70 0.73 29.93 -1.87
CA MET A 70 1.27 28.94 -2.82
C MET A 70 2.54 28.28 -2.29
N VAL A 71 3.51 29.08 -1.82
CA VAL A 71 4.79 28.59 -1.30
C VAL A 71 4.60 27.62 -0.15
N THR A 72 3.69 27.95 0.75
CA THR A 72 3.39 27.11 1.92
C THR A 72 2.86 25.75 1.48
N ARG A 73 1.92 25.72 0.53
CA ARG A 73 1.36 24.47 -0.02
C ARG A 73 2.41 23.66 -0.78
N THR A 74 3.27 24.33 -1.57
CA THR A 74 4.40 23.68 -2.25
C THR A 74 5.36 23.04 -1.26
N ASN A 75 5.73 23.73 -0.18
CA ASN A 75 6.63 23.19 0.84
C ASN A 75 6.02 22.01 1.60
N ILE A 76 4.74 22.08 1.96
CA ILE A 76 4.04 20.92 2.56
C ILE A 76 4.04 19.75 1.57
N SER A 77 3.74 20.01 0.30
CA SER A 77 3.69 18.95 -0.72
C SER A 77 5.05 18.31 -0.96
N LEU A 78 6.13 19.10 -0.97
CA LEU A 78 7.50 18.60 -1.08
C LEU A 78 7.87 17.72 0.11
N ASN A 79 7.64 18.22 1.34
CA ASN A 79 7.93 17.46 2.56
C ASN A 79 7.11 16.16 2.62
N HIS A 80 5.83 16.21 2.22
CA HIS A 80 4.96 15.03 2.19
C HIS A 80 5.50 13.90 1.30
N THR A 81 6.03 14.24 0.13
CA THR A 81 6.46 13.26 -0.90
C THR A 81 7.93 12.82 -0.73
N GLU A 82 8.34 11.76 -1.42
CA GLU A 82 9.74 11.27 -1.44
C GLU A 82 10.72 12.17 -2.24
N ILE A 83 10.27 13.34 -2.68
CA ILE A 83 11.11 14.26 -3.46
C ILE A 83 12.15 14.87 -2.51
N PRO A 84 13.45 14.89 -2.88
CA PRO A 84 14.50 15.42 -2.01
C PRO A 84 14.13 16.80 -1.43
N ASP A 85 14.04 16.85 -0.10
CA ASP A 85 13.54 18.02 0.59
C ASP A 85 14.41 19.24 0.26
N SER A 86 13.76 20.26 -0.28
CA SER A 86 14.37 21.54 -0.54
C SER A 86 13.33 22.62 -0.35
N VAL A 87 13.24 23.10 0.89
CA VAL A 87 12.35 24.19 1.27
C VAL A 87 12.49 25.34 0.27
N LEU A 88 11.37 25.68 -0.38
CA LEU A 88 11.28 26.88 -1.18
C LEU A 88 11.18 28.08 -0.23
N VAL A 89 12.28 28.81 -0.13
CA VAL A 89 12.36 30.08 0.58
C VAL A 89 12.50 31.19 -0.46
N PHE A 90 11.60 32.17 -0.40
CA PHE A 90 11.78 33.41 -1.13
C PHE A 90 12.72 34.30 -0.32
N ALA A 91 13.97 34.38 -0.73
CA ALA A 91 14.84 35.47 -0.29
C ALA A 91 14.25 36.78 -0.84
N VAL A 92 14.21 37.83 -0.01
CA VAL A 92 13.88 39.17 -0.49
C VAL A 92 14.87 39.51 -1.60
N PRO A 93 14.44 39.76 -2.86
CA PRO A 93 15.37 40.09 -3.94
C PRO A 93 16.24 41.29 -3.55
N THR A 94 17.44 41.38 -4.12
CA THR A 94 18.49 42.36 -3.75
C THR A 94 18.06 43.84 -3.79
N ASN A 95 16.85 44.14 -4.31
CA ASN A 95 16.25 45.47 -4.39
C ASN A 95 14.90 45.60 -3.64
N ARG A 96 14.58 44.70 -2.69
CA ARG A 96 13.41 44.81 -1.81
C ARG A 96 13.86 44.91 -0.37
N THR A 97 13.18 45.76 0.39
CA THR A 97 13.43 45.95 1.83
C THR A 97 12.42 45.20 2.70
N THR A 98 11.27 44.77 2.16
CA THR A 98 10.23 43.99 2.86
C THR A 98 9.34 43.15 1.92
N ILE A 99 8.71 42.09 2.47
CA ILE A 99 7.58 41.35 1.88
C ILE A 99 6.32 41.72 2.67
N ALA A 100 5.87 42.97 2.58
CA ALA A 100 4.62 43.38 3.24
C ALA A 100 3.40 42.80 2.51
N ALA A 101 2.34 42.52 3.26
CA ALA A 101 1.02 42.23 2.68
C ALA A 101 0.65 43.33 1.68
N ASN A 102 0.07 42.95 0.54
CA ASN A 102 -0.26 43.82 -0.61
C ASN A 102 0.88 44.22 -1.57
N THR A 103 2.11 43.74 -1.37
CA THR A 103 3.15 44.02 -2.38
C THR A 103 2.92 43.19 -3.66
N PRO A 104 2.96 43.79 -4.86
CA PRO A 104 2.87 43.04 -6.12
C PRO A 104 4.03 42.04 -6.26
N ILE A 105 3.77 40.89 -6.87
CA ILE A 105 4.79 39.86 -7.17
C ILE A 105 5.17 39.88 -8.65
N ARG A 106 6.27 39.20 -8.97
CA ARG A 106 6.77 39.09 -10.34
C ARG A 106 6.49 37.73 -10.95
N ALA A 107 6.49 37.66 -12.27
CA ALA A 107 6.35 36.39 -12.99
C ALA A 107 7.46 35.38 -12.63
N GLU A 108 8.67 35.86 -12.33
CA GLU A 108 9.80 35.03 -11.90
C GLU A 108 9.53 34.31 -10.57
N ASP A 109 8.73 34.88 -9.67
CA ASP A 109 8.37 34.25 -8.41
C ASP A 109 7.49 33.01 -8.66
N LEU A 110 6.51 33.13 -9.55
CA LEU A 110 5.64 32.03 -9.95
C LEU A 110 6.39 30.94 -10.71
N ASN A 111 7.39 31.30 -11.50
CA ASN A 111 8.26 30.34 -12.18
C ASN A 111 9.03 29.47 -11.17
N LEU A 112 9.50 30.05 -10.06
CA LEU A 112 10.18 29.30 -9.00
C LEU A 112 9.23 28.31 -8.31
N VAL A 113 8.03 28.77 -7.94
CA VAL A 113 6.99 27.88 -7.36
C VAL A 113 6.71 26.72 -8.30
N ARG A 114 6.45 27.00 -9.57
CA ARG A 114 6.13 25.96 -10.56
C ARG A 114 7.28 25.00 -10.78
N THR A 115 8.51 25.50 -10.87
CA THR A 115 9.71 24.66 -11.04
C THR A 115 9.86 23.69 -9.87
N LYS A 116 9.60 24.16 -8.64
CA LYS A 116 9.63 23.31 -7.45
C LYS A 116 8.45 22.35 -7.38
N PHE A 117 7.27 22.74 -7.85
CA PHE A 117 6.08 21.91 -7.77
C PHE A 117 6.00 20.83 -8.86
N SER A 118 6.53 21.12 -10.06
CA SER A 118 6.39 20.26 -11.24
C SER A 118 6.82 18.79 -11.00
N PRO A 119 7.91 18.49 -10.27
CA PRO A 119 8.30 17.10 -9.98
C PRO A 119 7.21 16.29 -9.26
N ILE A 120 6.36 16.91 -8.44
CA ILE A 120 5.25 16.26 -7.72
C ILE A 120 4.20 15.66 -8.70
N LEU A 121 4.06 16.29 -9.88
CA LEU A 121 3.10 15.86 -10.91
C LEU A 121 3.66 14.77 -11.83
N VAL A 122 4.98 14.56 -11.85
CA VAL A 122 5.64 13.58 -12.71
C VAL A 122 5.57 12.21 -12.03
N ASN A 123 5.42 11.14 -12.81
CA ASN A 123 5.42 9.74 -12.32
C ASN A 123 4.50 9.44 -11.12
N ASN A 124 3.45 10.25 -10.94
CA ASN A 124 2.54 10.18 -9.80
C ASN A 124 3.24 10.34 -8.43
N GLU A 125 4.32 11.13 -8.32
CA GLU A 125 4.98 11.36 -7.02
C GLU A 125 4.01 11.88 -5.94
N HIS A 126 3.00 12.66 -6.33
CA HIS A 126 1.92 13.08 -5.43
C HIS A 126 1.16 11.94 -4.74
N THR A 127 1.22 10.71 -5.25
CA THR A 127 0.55 9.53 -4.68
C THR A 127 1.45 8.72 -3.75
N LYS A 128 2.64 9.24 -3.45
CA LYS A 128 3.60 8.63 -2.54
C LYS A 128 3.82 9.52 -1.33
N VAL A 129 4.21 8.89 -0.23
CA VAL A 129 4.50 9.56 1.03
C VAL A 129 5.90 9.21 1.48
N ASP A 130 6.64 10.21 1.96
CA ASP A 130 7.90 10.00 2.66
C ASP A 130 7.64 9.16 3.92
N ALA A 131 8.44 8.12 4.13
CA ALA A 131 8.32 7.23 5.28
C ALA A 131 8.44 7.95 6.64
N GLN A 132 9.06 9.13 6.71
CA GLN A 132 9.10 9.95 7.93
C GLN A 132 7.82 10.74 8.20
N ASN A 133 6.93 10.86 7.21
CA ASN A 133 5.66 11.58 7.27
C ASN A 133 4.47 10.62 7.10
N ALA A 134 4.63 9.36 7.52
CA ALA A 134 3.58 8.36 7.50
C ALA A 134 3.65 7.46 8.74
N SER A 135 2.47 7.16 9.28
CA SER A 135 2.30 6.31 10.46
C SER A 135 1.53 5.04 10.11
N ALA A 136 1.95 3.92 10.71
CA ALA A 136 1.27 2.63 10.57
C ALA A 136 0.38 2.36 11.78
N PHE A 137 -0.85 1.88 11.53
CA PHE A 137 -1.85 1.62 12.56
C PHE A 137 -2.47 0.25 12.37
N ASN A 138 -2.56 -0.53 13.46
CA ASN A 138 -3.34 -1.76 13.47
C ASN A 138 -4.83 -1.42 13.55
N SER A 139 -5.62 -2.02 12.67
CA SER A 139 -7.05 -1.72 12.50
C SER A 139 -7.94 -2.70 13.25
N ASP A 140 -7.42 -3.91 13.47
CA ASP A 140 -8.10 -5.07 14.00
C ASP A 140 -7.97 -5.18 15.52
N THR A 141 -8.34 -4.14 16.26
CA THR A 141 -8.25 -4.15 17.75
C THR A 141 -8.95 -5.33 18.44
N THR A 142 -9.90 -6.00 17.76
CA THR A 142 -10.51 -7.26 18.21
C THR A 142 -10.12 -8.49 17.38
N GLY A 143 -9.41 -8.33 16.27
CA GLY A 143 -8.97 -9.41 15.39
C GLY A 143 -10.11 -10.29 14.86
N TYR A 144 -9.71 -11.31 14.09
CA TYR A 144 -10.45 -12.56 13.99
C TYR A 144 -9.44 -13.70 13.80
N GLU A 145 -9.77 -14.89 14.26
CA GLU A 145 -8.89 -16.05 14.15
C GLU A 145 -9.69 -17.34 14.07
N ARG A 146 -9.04 -18.39 13.58
CA ARG A 146 -9.60 -19.73 13.60
C ARG A 146 -8.58 -20.71 14.15
N SER A 147 -8.97 -21.42 15.22
CA SER A 147 -8.22 -22.55 15.80
C SER A 147 -8.83 -23.92 15.50
N THR A 148 -10.02 -23.96 14.90
CA THR A 148 -10.68 -25.22 14.53
C THR A 148 -10.07 -25.78 13.25
N THR A 149 -9.82 -27.08 13.22
CA THR A 149 -9.32 -27.77 12.02
C THR A 149 -10.22 -27.52 10.80
N TRP A 150 -9.60 -27.47 9.62
CA TRP A 150 -10.25 -27.35 8.31
C TRP A 150 -9.48 -28.18 7.27
N ASN A 151 -10.05 -28.50 6.11
CA ASN A 151 -9.37 -29.38 5.14
C ASN A 151 -9.48 -29.00 3.66
N ASN A 152 -10.31 -28.03 3.27
CA ASN A 152 -10.48 -27.64 1.87
C ASN A 152 -10.39 -26.15 1.66
N LYS A 153 -11.02 -25.34 2.52
CA LYS A 153 -11.17 -23.92 2.24
C LYS A 153 -11.35 -23.09 3.50
N LEU A 154 -10.73 -21.91 3.50
CA LEU A 154 -11.06 -20.83 4.42
C LEU A 154 -11.33 -19.52 3.70
N VAL A 155 -12.34 -18.79 4.17
CA VAL A 155 -12.73 -17.46 3.70
C VAL A 155 -12.79 -16.49 4.86
N GLY A 156 -12.01 -15.42 4.77
CA GLY A 156 -12.04 -14.31 5.71
C GLY A 156 -12.44 -13.04 4.99
N GLU A 157 -13.30 -12.23 5.57
CA GLU A 157 -13.73 -10.97 4.97
C GLU A 157 -13.71 -9.84 5.98
N HIS A 158 -13.23 -8.69 5.54
CA HIS A 158 -13.23 -7.46 6.34
C HIS A 158 -13.30 -6.24 5.43
N LYS A 159 -13.66 -5.09 6.01
CA LYS A 159 -13.78 -3.84 5.28
C LYS A 159 -13.17 -2.66 6.01
N PHE A 160 -12.78 -1.68 5.21
CA PHE A 160 -12.42 -0.32 5.58
C PHE A 160 -13.45 0.65 5.02
N GLU A 161 -13.93 1.58 5.83
CA GLU A 161 -14.92 2.58 5.43
C GLU A 161 -14.46 3.99 5.81
N TRP A 162 -14.66 4.92 4.88
CA TRP A 162 -14.52 6.36 5.06
C TRP A 162 -15.92 7.01 5.03
N ALA A 163 -15.99 8.28 5.40
CA ALA A 163 -17.24 9.02 5.38
C ALA A 163 -17.86 9.12 3.98
N ASP A 164 -17.02 9.25 2.94
CA ASP A 164 -17.43 9.33 1.55
C ASP A 164 -16.28 8.90 0.60
N TYR A 165 -16.56 8.85 -0.70
CA TYR A 165 -15.57 8.49 -1.71
C TYR A 165 -14.39 9.46 -1.76
N ASN A 166 -14.62 10.77 -1.57
CA ASN A 166 -13.55 11.76 -1.59
C ASN A 166 -12.56 11.54 -0.44
N LYS A 167 -13.05 11.20 0.76
CA LYS A 167 -12.19 10.85 1.89
C LYS A 167 -11.35 9.60 1.62
N ALA A 168 -11.92 8.59 0.96
CA ALA A 168 -11.15 7.44 0.49
C ALA A 168 -10.08 7.87 -0.55
N ARG A 169 -10.46 8.70 -1.54
CA ARG A 169 -9.50 9.24 -2.53
C ARG A 169 -8.36 9.98 -1.85
N TYR A 170 -8.63 10.89 -0.91
CA TYR A 170 -7.60 11.68 -0.25
C TYR A 170 -6.61 10.80 0.51
N PHE A 171 -7.09 9.74 1.17
CA PHE A 171 -6.24 8.74 1.81
C PHE A 171 -5.27 8.09 0.82
N PHE A 172 -5.78 7.52 -0.27
CA PHE A 172 -4.95 6.82 -1.27
C PHE A 172 -4.06 7.78 -2.07
N ASN A 173 -4.58 8.96 -2.42
CA ASN A 173 -3.87 9.99 -3.15
C ASN A 173 -2.76 10.63 -2.33
N GLY A 174 -2.85 10.62 -1.00
CA GLY A 174 -1.75 11.00 -0.12
C GLY A 174 -0.73 9.88 0.11
N GLY A 175 -0.85 8.72 -0.56
CA GLY A 175 0.07 7.59 -0.34
C GLY A 175 -0.33 6.64 0.79
N GLY A 176 -1.57 6.72 1.28
CA GLY A 176 -2.13 5.74 2.21
C GLY A 176 -2.17 4.33 1.62
N GLN A 177 -2.03 3.34 2.48
CA GLN A 177 -2.00 1.92 2.11
C GLN A 177 -2.89 1.10 3.04
N LEU A 178 -3.63 0.14 2.49
CA LEU A 178 -4.28 -0.90 3.28
C LEU A 178 -3.38 -2.13 3.31
N ARG A 179 -3.24 -2.75 4.48
CA ARG A 179 -2.24 -3.80 4.72
C ARG A 179 -2.84 -5.04 5.32
N LEU A 180 -2.38 -6.19 4.83
CA LEU A 180 -2.79 -7.51 5.31
C LEU A 180 -1.56 -8.40 5.49
N ALA A 181 -1.44 -9.00 6.66
CA ALA A 181 -0.58 -10.15 6.88
C ALA A 181 -1.42 -11.29 7.46
N LEU A 182 -0.93 -12.52 7.32
CA LEU A 182 -1.47 -13.68 7.99
C LEU A 182 -0.39 -14.26 8.91
N ASN A 183 -0.81 -14.90 9.99
CA ASN A 183 0.07 -15.66 10.87
C ASN A 183 -0.58 -17.02 11.18
N MET A 184 0.24 -18.06 11.33
CA MET A 184 -0.20 -19.38 11.75
C MET A 184 0.67 -19.89 12.92
N THR A 185 0.03 -20.45 13.95
CA THR A 185 0.72 -20.99 15.12
C THR A 185 0.08 -22.29 15.63
N GLY A 186 0.83 -23.09 16.41
CA GLY A 186 0.26 -24.20 17.20
C GLY A 186 -0.21 -25.42 16.41
N GLY A 187 0.01 -25.49 15.10
CA GLY A 187 -0.33 -26.66 14.28
C GLY A 187 0.83 -27.63 14.09
N SER A 188 0.49 -28.82 13.60
CA SER A 188 1.39 -29.98 13.48
C SER A 188 1.12 -30.86 12.25
N THR A 189 0.02 -30.61 11.55
CA THR A 189 -0.37 -31.32 10.33
C THR A 189 0.47 -30.92 9.12
N ALA A 190 0.48 -31.78 8.09
CA ALA A 190 1.10 -31.43 6.81
C ALA A 190 0.43 -30.19 6.18
N GLY A 191 -0.90 -30.07 6.31
CA GLY A 191 -1.64 -28.89 5.85
C GLY A 191 -1.21 -27.61 6.56
N TYR A 192 -0.99 -27.65 7.88
CA TYR A 192 -0.46 -26.51 8.63
C TYR A 192 0.91 -26.05 8.10
N PHE A 193 1.87 -26.97 7.94
CA PHE A 193 3.20 -26.59 7.46
C PHE A 193 3.17 -26.03 6.04
N ASN A 194 2.35 -26.62 5.16
CA ASN A 194 2.15 -26.13 3.81
C ASN A 194 1.63 -24.69 3.78
N TRP A 195 0.57 -24.38 4.54
CA TRP A 195 0.01 -23.03 4.60
C TRP A 195 0.91 -22.03 5.32
N SER A 196 1.61 -22.47 6.37
CA SER A 196 2.60 -21.63 7.06
C SER A 196 3.70 -21.19 6.10
N ASP A 197 4.20 -22.07 5.22
CA ASP A 197 5.17 -21.71 4.18
C ASP A 197 4.59 -20.66 3.20
N VAL A 198 3.36 -20.85 2.70
CA VAL A 198 2.71 -19.87 1.80
C VAL A 198 2.57 -18.50 2.47
N ILE A 199 2.14 -18.48 3.73
CA ILE A 199 1.88 -17.26 4.49
C ILE A 199 3.19 -16.52 4.82
N ASN A 200 4.24 -17.26 5.21
CA ASN A 200 5.56 -16.69 5.49
C ASN A 200 6.17 -16.06 4.23
N GLU A 201 6.03 -16.70 3.07
CA GLU A 201 6.51 -16.16 1.79
C GLU A 201 5.67 -14.98 1.32
N MET A 202 4.36 -14.96 1.57
CA MET A 202 3.52 -13.81 1.23
C MET A 202 3.95 -12.54 1.98
N GLY A 203 4.33 -12.69 3.25
CA GLY A 203 4.67 -11.56 4.12
C GLY A 203 3.49 -10.60 4.29
N VAL A 204 3.78 -9.29 4.22
CA VAL A 204 2.75 -8.24 4.29
C VAL A 204 2.35 -7.82 2.87
N LEU A 205 1.07 -7.93 2.56
CA LEU A 205 0.47 -7.35 1.37
C LEU A 205 0.11 -5.89 1.63
N ASN A 206 0.49 -4.99 0.73
CA ASN A 206 0.26 -3.56 0.79
C ASN A 206 -0.51 -3.14 -0.47
N MET A 207 -1.79 -2.81 -0.30
CA MET A 207 -2.60 -2.23 -1.37
C MET A 207 -2.50 -0.72 -1.33
N ASN A 208 -2.12 -0.11 -2.45
CA ASN A 208 -2.16 1.34 -2.65
C ASN A 208 -3.21 1.69 -3.73
N TRP A 209 -3.11 2.91 -4.28
CA TRP A 209 -4.05 3.37 -5.30
C TRP A 209 -4.00 2.59 -6.62
N ASP A 210 -2.86 1.95 -6.94
CA ASP A 210 -2.52 1.37 -8.26
C ASP A 210 -2.30 -0.15 -8.23
N THR A 211 -1.83 -0.71 -7.10
CA THR A 211 -1.42 -2.11 -7.05
C THR A 211 -1.41 -2.68 -5.63
N VAL A 212 -1.27 -4.00 -5.54
CA VAL A 212 -0.89 -4.72 -4.33
C VAL A 212 0.56 -5.17 -4.46
N THR A 213 1.39 -4.83 -3.47
CA THR A 213 2.77 -5.30 -3.36
C THR A 213 2.96 -6.18 -2.12
N GLN A 214 3.95 -7.05 -2.15
CA GLN A 214 4.35 -7.89 -1.01
C GLN A 214 5.69 -7.39 -0.43
N SER A 215 5.86 -7.46 0.89
CA SER A 215 6.99 -6.84 1.60
C SER A 215 8.36 -7.52 1.38
N ALA A 216 8.39 -8.84 1.21
CA ALA A 216 9.56 -9.61 0.82
C ALA A 216 9.15 -11.08 0.68
N ALA A 217 9.59 -11.75 -0.38
CA ALA A 217 9.52 -13.20 -0.50
C ALA A 217 10.77 -13.73 -1.17
N ILE A 218 11.16 -14.95 -0.83
CA ILE A 218 12.11 -15.73 -1.63
C ILE A 218 11.40 -16.19 -2.91
N THR A 219 10.11 -16.54 -2.82
CA THR A 219 9.23 -16.85 -3.96
C THR A 219 8.11 -15.82 -4.06
N SER A 220 8.15 -14.95 -5.07
CA SER A 220 7.11 -13.93 -5.25
C SER A 220 5.77 -14.54 -5.64
N GLY A 221 4.70 -14.10 -4.98
CA GLY A 221 3.34 -14.22 -5.50
C GLY A 221 3.12 -13.31 -6.71
N THR A 222 1.93 -13.38 -7.29
CA THR A 222 1.54 -12.60 -8.47
C THR A 222 0.54 -11.53 -8.07
N SER A 223 0.94 -10.26 -8.26
CA SER A 223 0.03 -9.13 -8.21
C SER A 223 -0.70 -8.99 -9.54
N GLU A 224 -1.98 -8.67 -9.50
CA GLU A 224 -2.79 -8.41 -10.69
C GLU A 224 -2.61 -6.97 -11.22
N GLY A 225 -1.77 -6.16 -10.57
CA GLY A 225 -1.55 -4.76 -10.96
C GLY A 225 -2.81 -3.91 -10.82
N LYS A 226 -3.59 -4.17 -9.76
CA LYS A 226 -4.84 -3.46 -9.44
C LYS A 226 -4.77 -2.84 -8.06
N GLY A 227 -5.20 -1.58 -7.98
CA GLY A 227 -5.29 -0.83 -6.74
C GLY A 227 -6.69 -0.29 -6.50
N PHE A 228 -6.80 0.74 -5.66
CA PHE A 228 -8.08 1.32 -5.26
C PHE A 228 -8.95 1.76 -6.44
N TYR A 229 -8.33 2.34 -7.49
CA TYR A 229 -9.08 2.87 -8.63
C TYR A 229 -9.49 1.82 -9.66
N ASP A 230 -8.98 0.58 -9.53
CA ASP A 230 -9.34 -0.56 -10.37
C ASP A 230 -10.49 -1.38 -9.79
N LEU A 231 -10.84 -1.17 -8.51
CA LEU A 231 -11.91 -1.90 -7.86
C LEU A 231 -13.26 -1.70 -8.56
N THR A 232 -14.02 -2.78 -8.66
CA THR A 232 -15.44 -2.76 -9.04
C THR A 232 -16.31 -2.99 -7.80
N ASP A 233 -17.63 -3.02 -7.96
CA ASP A 233 -18.57 -3.36 -6.88
C ASP A 233 -18.62 -4.87 -6.59
N LYS A 234 -17.75 -5.65 -7.24
CA LYS A 234 -17.73 -7.11 -7.22
C LYS A 234 -16.31 -7.65 -7.06
N TYR A 235 -16.23 -8.83 -6.46
CA TYR A 235 -15.07 -9.69 -6.45
C TYR A 235 -14.91 -10.44 -7.79
N GLY A 236 -16.01 -10.91 -8.38
CA GLY A 236 -15.97 -11.77 -9.55
C GLY A 236 -15.41 -13.16 -9.26
N ASP A 237 -15.47 -13.62 -8.01
CA ASP A 237 -15.01 -14.95 -7.58
C ASP A 237 -16.11 -16.03 -7.72
N GLY A 238 -17.32 -15.64 -8.12
CA GLY A 238 -18.51 -16.49 -8.16
C GLY A 238 -19.55 -16.16 -7.08
N SER A 239 -19.18 -15.43 -6.03
CA SER A 239 -20.09 -15.10 -4.92
C SER A 239 -21.10 -14.00 -5.24
N ASP A 240 -20.80 -13.16 -6.23
CA ASP A 240 -21.58 -12.00 -6.66
C ASP A 240 -21.98 -12.05 -8.14
N GLY A 241 -21.90 -13.23 -8.74
CA GLY A 241 -22.25 -13.48 -10.14
C GLY A 241 -21.30 -14.46 -10.81
N PRO A 242 -21.09 -14.36 -12.13
CA PRO A 242 -20.13 -15.20 -12.85
C PRO A 242 -18.69 -14.99 -12.35
N THR A 243 -17.87 -16.03 -12.43
CA THR A 243 -16.44 -15.93 -12.12
C THR A 243 -15.70 -15.16 -13.22
N THR A 244 -15.43 -13.88 -12.96
CA THR A 244 -14.73 -12.95 -13.86
C THR A 244 -13.35 -12.52 -13.33
N ASN A 245 -13.07 -12.79 -12.04
CA ASN A 245 -11.88 -12.31 -11.31
C ASN A 245 -11.67 -10.80 -11.40
N GLU A 246 -12.75 -10.02 -11.54
CA GLU A 246 -12.65 -8.56 -11.67
C GLU A 246 -11.98 -7.91 -10.45
N GLY A 247 -12.28 -8.42 -9.25
CA GLY A 247 -11.70 -7.96 -7.99
C GLY A 247 -10.50 -8.78 -7.52
N LEU A 248 -9.94 -9.71 -8.32
CA LEU A 248 -8.71 -10.42 -7.94
C LEU A 248 -7.55 -9.42 -7.90
N LEU A 249 -6.84 -9.36 -6.77
CA LEU A 249 -5.75 -8.42 -6.52
C LEU A 249 -4.39 -9.11 -6.44
N PHE A 250 -4.34 -10.29 -5.82
CA PHE A 250 -3.09 -11.00 -5.58
C PHE A 250 -3.31 -12.51 -5.46
N THR A 251 -2.34 -13.30 -5.93
CA THR A 251 -2.31 -14.76 -5.78
C THR A 251 -0.95 -15.26 -5.30
N SER A 252 -0.94 -16.32 -4.50
CA SER A 252 0.28 -17.03 -4.13
C SER A 252 0.01 -18.53 -3.99
N SER A 253 1.01 -19.35 -4.30
CA SER A 253 0.94 -20.82 -4.25
C SER A 253 2.14 -21.48 -3.57
N GLY A 254 2.88 -20.75 -2.74
CA GLY A 254 4.04 -21.30 -2.03
C GLY A 254 5.28 -21.57 -2.89
N VAL A 255 6.31 -22.14 -2.26
CA VAL A 255 7.68 -22.27 -2.80
C VAL A 255 7.72 -23.15 -4.06
N THR A 256 8.21 -22.58 -5.17
CA THR A 256 8.56 -23.31 -6.40
C THR A 256 10.05 -23.62 -6.42
N ILE A 257 10.60 -24.18 -5.34
CA ILE A 257 12.00 -24.61 -5.30
C ILE A 257 12.00 -26.12 -5.14
N GLY A 258 12.09 -26.80 -6.29
CA GLY A 258 12.22 -28.24 -6.34
C GLY A 258 13.48 -28.68 -5.61
N ARG A 259 13.34 -29.23 -4.40
CA ARG A 259 14.38 -30.06 -3.83
C ARG A 259 14.40 -31.36 -4.64
N LYS A 260 15.40 -31.53 -5.51
CA LYS A 260 15.66 -32.84 -6.13
C LYS A 260 15.99 -33.81 -4.99
N VAL A 261 15.04 -34.67 -4.61
CA VAL A 261 15.31 -35.82 -3.74
C VAL A 261 16.12 -36.79 -4.58
N GLY A 262 17.45 -36.71 -4.47
CA GLY A 262 18.36 -37.60 -5.17
C GLY A 262 18.19 -39.02 -4.63
N THR A 263 17.73 -39.92 -5.49
CA THR A 263 18.03 -41.35 -5.37
C THR A 263 19.54 -41.50 -5.24
N TYR A 264 19.94 -42.33 -4.27
CA TYR A 264 21.29 -42.78 -3.95
C TYR A 264 22.30 -42.64 -5.12
N GLY A 265 23.23 -41.69 -5.04
CA GLY A 265 24.46 -41.72 -5.86
C GLY A 265 24.84 -40.50 -6.71
N SER A 266 24.13 -39.37 -6.70
CA SER A 266 24.55 -38.19 -7.50
C SER A 266 25.11 -37.06 -6.64
N TYR A 267 26.44 -36.91 -6.64
CA TYR A 267 27.11 -35.70 -6.14
C TYR A 267 26.78 -34.50 -7.06
N SER A 268 25.97 -33.56 -6.57
CA SER A 268 25.87 -32.23 -7.16
C SER A 268 25.52 -31.21 -6.09
N TYR A 269 26.35 -30.17 -6.01
CA TYR A 269 26.22 -29.05 -5.09
C TYR A 269 25.02 -28.18 -5.51
N GLY A 270 23.89 -28.34 -4.82
CA GLY A 270 22.78 -27.38 -4.84
C GLY A 270 22.73 -26.65 -3.50
N TYR A 271 23.07 -25.36 -3.50
CA TYR A 271 22.98 -24.51 -2.31
C TYR A 271 21.51 -24.17 -2.05
N GLY A 272 20.86 -24.90 -1.14
CA GLY A 272 19.52 -24.59 -0.65
C GLY A 272 19.61 -23.60 0.51
N TYR A 273 19.08 -22.39 0.33
CA TYR A 273 18.96 -21.37 1.35
C TYR A 273 17.47 -21.20 1.69
N GLY A 274 17.08 -21.63 2.89
CA GLY A 274 15.75 -21.45 3.47
C GLY A 274 15.84 -21.81 4.95
N TYR A 275 15.92 -20.81 5.82
CA TYR A 275 16.24 -20.99 7.24
C TYR A 275 15.02 -20.73 8.10
N ILE A 276 14.73 -21.66 9.01
CA ILE A 276 13.92 -21.39 10.20
C ILE A 276 14.83 -20.65 11.20
N THR A 277 14.45 -19.44 11.61
CA THR A 277 15.09 -18.73 12.73
C THR A 277 14.05 -18.45 13.81
N GLY A 278 14.22 -19.05 15.00
CA GLY A 278 13.44 -18.74 16.19
C GLY A 278 13.63 -19.78 17.31
N GLN A 279 13.88 -19.33 18.54
CA GLN A 279 13.98 -20.18 19.73
C GLN A 279 12.57 -20.63 20.17
N GLY A 280 12.25 -21.91 20.01
CA GLY A 280 11.01 -22.51 20.48
C GLY A 280 11.09 -24.03 20.46
N TYR A 281 10.61 -24.66 21.54
CA TYR A 281 10.71 -26.07 21.86
C TYR A 281 10.31 -27.01 20.71
N HIS A 282 11.27 -27.81 20.24
CA HIS A 282 11.06 -28.87 19.25
C HIS A 282 10.43 -30.16 19.84
N PRO A 283 9.48 -30.81 19.15
CA PRO A 283 9.01 -32.16 19.49
C PRO A 283 10.07 -33.24 19.18
N ALA A 284 10.11 -34.32 19.98
CA ALA A 284 11.11 -35.39 19.94
C ALA A 284 11.19 -36.23 18.63
N TRP A 285 10.45 -35.87 17.59
CA TRP A 285 10.41 -36.56 16.29
C TRP A 285 11.08 -35.77 15.16
N THR A 286 11.74 -34.64 15.47
CA THR A 286 12.57 -33.89 14.51
C THR A 286 13.99 -34.41 14.53
N ASP A 287 14.46 -35.02 13.45
CA ASP A 287 15.87 -35.39 13.30
C ASP A 287 16.71 -34.13 13.06
N PRO A 288 17.79 -33.89 13.84
CA PRO A 288 18.75 -32.84 13.52
C PRO A 288 19.45 -33.18 12.21
N MET A 289 19.63 -32.19 11.34
CA MET A 289 20.52 -32.36 10.19
C MET A 289 21.93 -32.69 10.69
N GLN A 290 22.41 -33.89 10.45
CA GLN A 290 23.84 -34.18 10.53
C GLN A 290 24.54 -33.42 9.42
N SER A 291 25.16 -32.29 9.78
CA SER A 291 26.15 -31.63 8.93
C SER A 291 27.22 -32.65 8.56
N GLY A 292 27.36 -32.93 7.26
CA GLY A 292 28.45 -33.74 6.76
C GLY A 292 29.78 -33.12 7.18
N TYR A 293 30.68 -33.95 7.69
CA TYR A 293 32.02 -33.59 8.17
C TYR A 293 32.75 -32.63 7.21
N GLY A 294 32.67 -31.33 7.52
CA GLY A 294 33.51 -30.29 6.94
C GLY A 294 34.52 -29.84 7.98
N TYR A 295 35.77 -30.26 7.82
CA TYR A 295 36.90 -29.71 8.57
C TYR A 295 37.04 -28.22 8.22
N GLY A 296 36.72 -27.32 9.15
CA GLY A 296 36.93 -25.89 8.96
C GLY A 296 36.38 -25.06 10.12
N TYR A 297 37.28 -24.39 10.84
CA TYR A 297 37.01 -23.55 12.01
C TYR A 297 36.01 -22.41 11.73
N GLY A 298 35.06 -22.18 12.64
CA GLY A 298 34.41 -20.87 12.82
C GLY A 298 32.93 -20.89 13.19
N TYR A 299 32.65 -20.68 14.48
CA TYR A 299 31.43 -20.15 15.14
C TYR A 299 30.05 -20.71 14.75
N GLY A 300 29.46 -21.42 15.72
CA GLY A 300 28.21 -22.17 15.61
C GLY A 300 26.96 -21.31 15.47
N TYR A 301 26.20 -21.61 14.42
CA TYR A 301 24.76 -21.38 14.35
C TYR A 301 24.05 -22.64 14.84
N GLY A 302 23.12 -22.44 15.77
CA GLY A 302 22.29 -23.49 16.36
C GLY A 302 21.47 -24.25 15.31
N GLY A 303 21.19 -25.52 15.60
CA GLY A 303 20.62 -26.51 14.68
C GLY A 303 19.41 -26.03 13.88
N ILE A 304 19.47 -26.29 12.58
CA ILE A 304 18.44 -26.00 11.57
C ILE A 304 17.51 -27.21 11.47
N TYR A 305 16.20 -26.99 11.53
CA TYR A 305 15.18 -28.03 11.38
C TYR A 305 14.43 -27.80 10.06
N VAL A 306 14.27 -28.86 9.27
CA VAL A 306 13.47 -28.88 8.03
C VAL A 306 12.55 -30.09 8.17
N SER A 307 11.23 -29.92 8.02
CA SER A 307 10.32 -31.07 8.12
C SER A 307 10.55 -32.02 6.94
N SER A 308 10.57 -33.33 7.18
CA SER A 308 10.66 -34.35 6.13
C SER A 308 9.47 -34.35 5.16
N TYR A 309 8.41 -33.61 5.47
CA TYR A 309 7.21 -33.43 4.65
C TYR A 309 7.36 -32.34 3.57
N SER A 310 8.32 -31.42 3.71
CA SER A 310 8.68 -30.42 2.68
C SER A 310 9.23 -31.03 1.37
N ALA A 311 9.52 -32.33 1.37
CA ALA A 311 10.05 -33.06 0.21
C ALA A 311 8.98 -33.65 -0.72
N TYR A 312 7.70 -33.63 -0.32
CA TYR A 312 6.60 -34.34 -1.02
C TYR A 312 5.51 -33.41 -1.58
N SER A 313 5.69 -32.11 -1.45
CA SER A 313 4.66 -31.10 -1.68
C SER A 313 4.48 -30.76 -3.16
N THR A 314 3.28 -31.02 -3.66
CA THR A 314 2.78 -30.50 -4.94
C THR A 314 2.26 -29.07 -4.76
N TYR A 315 3.15 -28.13 -4.39
CA TYR A 315 2.81 -26.75 -4.00
C TYR A 315 1.92 -25.96 -4.99
N GLN A 316 1.92 -26.30 -6.29
CA GLN A 316 1.09 -25.61 -7.31
C GLN A 316 -0.43 -25.71 -7.10
N GLN A 317 -0.87 -26.48 -6.11
CA GLN A 317 -2.26 -26.76 -5.79
C GLN A 317 -2.83 -25.86 -4.68
N LEU A 318 -1.99 -25.29 -3.82
CA LEU A 318 -2.41 -24.32 -2.80
C LEU A 318 -2.65 -22.97 -3.46
N LYS A 319 -3.79 -22.34 -3.19
CA LYS A 319 -4.09 -21.02 -3.76
C LYS A 319 -4.52 -20.07 -2.67
N PHE A 320 -3.58 -19.28 -2.20
CA PHE A 320 -3.92 -18.02 -1.56
C PHE A 320 -4.42 -17.06 -2.64
N LYS A 321 -5.56 -16.42 -2.40
CA LYS A 321 -6.05 -15.29 -3.20
C LYS A 321 -6.53 -14.18 -2.29
N LEU A 322 -6.17 -12.97 -2.66
CA LEU A 322 -6.77 -11.75 -2.13
C LEU A 322 -7.66 -11.15 -3.20
N TYR A 323 -8.94 -10.96 -2.88
CA TYR A 323 -9.86 -10.17 -3.68
C TYR A 323 -10.21 -8.88 -2.96
N GLY A 324 -10.54 -7.84 -3.72
CA GLY A 324 -11.07 -6.58 -3.23
C GLY A 324 -12.22 -6.08 -4.09
N LYS A 325 -13.12 -5.32 -3.48
CA LYS A 325 -14.17 -4.55 -4.16
C LYS A 325 -14.38 -3.23 -3.45
N TYR A 326 -14.92 -2.24 -4.16
CA TYR A 326 -15.43 -1.05 -3.50
C TYR A 326 -16.83 -1.32 -2.95
N ILE A 327 -17.17 -0.62 -1.87
CA ILE A 327 -18.50 -0.61 -1.27
C ILE A 327 -18.97 0.83 -1.06
N ASN A 328 -20.26 1.02 -0.78
CA ASN A 328 -20.86 2.33 -0.45
C ASN A 328 -20.48 3.43 -1.46
N ASN A 329 -20.62 3.14 -2.76
CA ASN A 329 -20.27 4.08 -3.84
C ASN A 329 -18.81 4.59 -3.75
N GLY A 330 -17.88 3.73 -3.36
CA GLY A 330 -16.44 4.04 -3.27
C GLY A 330 -15.99 4.53 -1.91
N ALA A 331 -16.90 4.77 -0.97
CA ALA A 331 -16.57 5.17 0.39
C ALA A 331 -15.96 4.03 1.23
N GLY A 332 -15.79 2.83 0.69
CA GLY A 332 -15.09 1.75 1.38
C GLY A 332 -14.46 0.72 0.45
N VAL A 333 -13.56 -0.07 1.03
CA VAL A 333 -12.90 -1.22 0.39
C VAL A 333 -13.19 -2.45 1.25
N GLN A 334 -13.68 -3.51 0.63
CA GLN A 334 -13.88 -4.80 1.30
C GLN A 334 -12.92 -5.83 0.71
N PHE A 335 -12.14 -6.47 1.56
CA PHE A 335 -11.26 -7.57 1.20
C PHE A 335 -11.88 -8.91 1.51
N LYS A 336 -11.57 -9.87 0.62
CA LYS A 336 -11.84 -11.28 0.83
C LYS A 336 -10.54 -12.06 0.68
N ILE A 337 -10.19 -12.74 1.75
CA ILE A 337 -9.08 -13.66 1.87
C ILE A 337 -9.60 -15.05 1.53
N PHE A 338 -8.93 -15.74 0.63
CA PHE A 338 -9.30 -17.08 0.19
C PHE A 338 -8.10 -18.00 0.28
N LEU A 339 -8.18 -19.01 1.15
CA LEU A 339 -7.22 -20.09 1.22
C LEU A 339 -7.89 -21.34 0.65
N ASP A 340 -7.44 -21.79 -0.51
CA ASP A 340 -7.97 -22.97 -1.19
C ASP A 340 -6.96 -24.11 -1.19
N ASP A 341 -7.35 -25.21 -0.54
CA ASP A 341 -6.63 -26.48 -0.50
C ASP A 341 -7.46 -27.64 -1.09
N THR A 342 -8.54 -27.35 -1.83
CA THR A 342 -9.46 -28.38 -2.34
C THR A 342 -8.78 -29.46 -3.18
N THR A 343 -7.66 -29.13 -3.83
CA THR A 343 -6.91 -30.07 -4.68
C THR A 343 -5.91 -30.94 -3.94
N HIS A 344 -5.49 -30.56 -2.73
CA HIS A 344 -4.59 -31.38 -1.89
C HIS A 344 -5.36 -32.11 -0.78
N ASN A 345 -6.42 -31.48 -0.26
CA ASN A 345 -7.36 -32.03 0.73
C ASN A 345 -6.66 -32.51 2.01
N ASN A 346 -5.73 -31.70 2.52
CA ASN A 346 -5.06 -31.99 3.78
C ASN A 346 -5.78 -31.32 4.94
N PHE A 347 -5.87 -32.02 6.08
CA PHE A 347 -6.26 -31.37 7.32
C PHE A 347 -5.21 -30.33 7.71
N VAL A 348 -5.70 -29.17 8.11
CA VAL A 348 -4.95 -28.03 8.61
C VAL A 348 -5.41 -27.77 10.04
N ASP A 349 -4.50 -27.96 11.00
CA ASP A 349 -4.69 -27.64 12.42
C ASP A 349 -3.94 -26.34 12.80
N GLY A 350 -3.96 -25.99 14.08
CA GLY A 350 -3.39 -24.75 14.59
C GLY A 350 -4.33 -23.56 14.48
N THR A 351 -3.81 -22.38 14.78
CA THR A 351 -4.52 -21.10 14.74
C THR A 351 -4.02 -20.25 13.59
N ILE A 352 -4.92 -19.80 12.73
CA ILE A 352 -4.66 -18.74 11.73
C ILE A 352 -5.25 -17.41 12.18
N THR A 353 -4.46 -16.35 12.09
CA THR A 353 -4.84 -15.00 12.52
C THR A 353 -4.39 -13.98 11.47
N PRO A 354 -5.29 -13.19 10.87
CA PRO A 354 -4.94 -12.04 10.07
C PRO A 354 -4.49 -10.90 10.97
N THR A 355 -3.51 -10.15 10.50
CA THR A 355 -3.16 -8.84 11.03
C THR A 355 -3.51 -7.81 9.98
N VAL A 356 -4.53 -7.00 10.29
CA VAL A 356 -5.03 -5.97 9.38
C VAL A 356 -4.60 -4.60 9.87
N SER A 357 -3.92 -3.86 9.01
CA SER A 357 -3.40 -2.53 9.34
C SER A 357 -3.55 -1.57 8.16
N TYR A 358 -3.25 -0.30 8.39
CA TYR A 358 -3.09 0.68 7.32
C TYR A 358 -1.87 1.57 7.59
N LEU A 359 -1.27 2.07 6.51
CA LEU A 359 -0.36 3.22 6.55
C LEU A 359 -1.18 4.45 6.22
N MET A 360 -1.09 5.48 7.05
CA MET A 360 -1.74 6.76 6.82
C MET A 360 -0.70 7.87 6.84
N PRO A 361 -0.74 8.79 5.86
CA PRO A 361 0.05 10.01 5.90
C PRO A 361 -0.22 10.84 7.14
N ASP A 362 0.85 11.40 7.72
CA ASP A 362 0.74 12.28 8.86
C ASP A 362 0.22 13.66 8.44
N THR A 363 -0.47 14.33 9.37
CA THR A 363 -0.92 15.71 9.17
C THR A 363 0.28 16.66 9.16
N LEU A 364 0.45 17.40 8.06
CA LEU A 364 1.52 18.39 7.92
C LEU A 364 0.94 19.79 7.88
N THR A 365 1.39 20.67 8.78
CA THR A 365 0.86 22.03 8.92
C THR A 365 1.97 23.07 8.90
N ILE A 366 1.79 24.10 8.08
CA ILE A 366 2.62 25.32 8.10
C ILE A 366 1.69 26.52 8.14
N GLY A 367 1.74 27.30 9.23
CA GLY A 367 0.83 28.41 9.45
C GLY A 367 -0.62 27.92 9.57
N THR A 368 -1.50 28.43 8.71
CA THR A 368 -2.94 28.05 8.65
C THR A 368 -3.26 27.05 7.55
N HIS A 369 -2.24 26.52 6.86
CA HIS A 369 -2.41 25.55 5.78
C HIS A 369 -1.98 24.17 6.24
N SER A 370 -2.84 23.18 5.98
CA SER A 370 -2.63 21.81 6.41
C SER A 370 -2.93 20.83 5.29
N PHE A 371 -2.08 19.82 5.16
CA PHE A 371 -2.39 18.55 4.50
C PHE A 371 -2.90 17.62 5.59
N ASP A 372 -4.13 17.14 5.44
CA ASP A 372 -4.81 16.32 6.44
C ASP A 372 -5.81 15.37 5.76
N VAL A 373 -5.55 14.07 5.87
CA VAL A 373 -6.40 13.01 5.32
C VAL A 373 -7.31 12.36 6.37
N THR A 374 -7.45 12.98 7.54
CA THR A 374 -8.38 12.52 8.60
C THR A 374 -9.86 12.68 8.21
N PRO A 375 -10.76 11.89 8.85
CA PRO A 375 -10.49 10.82 9.82
C PRO A 375 -9.90 9.55 9.19
N ALA A 376 -9.25 8.73 10.01
CA ALA A 376 -8.81 7.39 9.64
C ALA A 376 -10.01 6.49 9.24
N PRO A 377 -9.80 5.48 8.37
CA PRO A 377 -10.87 4.55 8.02
C PRO A 377 -11.33 3.73 9.23
N THR A 378 -12.62 3.43 9.28
CA THR A 378 -13.17 2.48 10.26
C THR A 378 -13.04 1.06 9.74
N PHE A 379 -12.65 0.13 10.61
CA PHE A 379 -12.51 -1.29 10.28
C PHE A 379 -13.69 -2.12 10.80
N THR A 380 -14.09 -3.15 10.04
CA THR A 380 -15.12 -4.10 10.47
C THR A 380 -14.87 -5.48 9.86
N VAL A 381 -15.02 -6.52 10.67
CA VAL A 381 -15.00 -7.93 10.22
C VAL A 381 -16.36 -8.30 9.64
N VAL A 382 -16.37 -8.95 8.49
CA VAL A 382 -17.57 -9.43 7.79
C VAL A 382 -17.69 -10.95 7.86
N ASN A 383 -16.56 -11.66 7.75
CA ASN A 383 -16.45 -13.11 7.96
C ASN A 383 -15.14 -13.40 8.70
N ASP A 384 -15.22 -14.13 9.80
CA ASP A 384 -14.16 -14.40 10.76
C ASP A 384 -13.54 -15.80 10.62
N PHE A 385 -13.65 -16.43 9.45
CA PHE A 385 -13.27 -17.83 9.19
C PHE A 385 -14.12 -18.87 9.96
N THR A 386 -15.33 -18.51 10.38
CA THR A 386 -16.29 -19.45 11.00
C THR A 386 -17.57 -19.64 10.17
N GLY A 387 -17.57 -19.15 8.94
CA GLY A 387 -18.70 -19.23 8.03
C GLY A 387 -18.98 -20.66 7.53
N PRO A 388 -20.17 -20.89 6.95
CA PRO A 388 -20.54 -22.18 6.38
C PRO A 388 -19.71 -22.58 5.15
N ASP A 389 -18.99 -21.62 4.56
CA ASP A 389 -18.10 -21.81 3.41
C ASP A 389 -16.70 -22.31 3.83
N ASP A 390 -16.47 -22.47 5.14
CA ASP A 390 -15.23 -22.94 5.75
C ASP A 390 -15.35 -24.42 6.11
N TYR A 391 -14.65 -25.29 5.38
CA TYR A 391 -14.63 -26.73 5.63
C TYR A 391 -13.24 -27.32 5.45
#